data_AF-A0AAD5DKH0-F1
#
_entry.id   AF-A0AAD5DKH0-F1
#
_cell.length_a   1.000
_cell.length_b   1.000
_cell.length_c   1.000
_cell.angle_alpha   90.00
_cell.angle_beta   90.00
_cell.angle_gamma   90.00
#
_symmetry.space_group_name_H-M   'P 1'
#
loop_
_entity.id
_entity.type
_entity.pdbx_description
1 polymer ?
#
loop_
_entity_poly.entity_id
_entity_poly.type
_entity_poly.pdbx_seq_one_letter_code
_entity_poly.pdbx_strand_id
1 'polypeptide(L)'
;MQAAEGEQAEPAWREEAATEAAGAVAACDDEQECEDEEGSDEEDSSSDAEADRREFGIYQALPVEPGEPDWDAECLDVQEYLRRVRYEAEHLPDVVTAAPPSQQTAADAPNPQRDQPTSFDRFLAADPGVAACDPSLKPSAAWTLDFLRQFSQLRRRLQRHLQVRRQLHAAIRQVVREEQLDPAAAALLYALSARIEKPLHAGTCALYRQLLRLCASQRAALASAADPALPHLNIMIVVAGAYFGQDEELATMWDDDE
;
A
#
# COMPACT_ATOMS: atom_id res chain seq x y z
N MET A 1 28.17 -17.17 -62.29
CA MET A 1 26.72 -17.41 -62.38
C MET A 1 26.12 -16.77 -61.13
N GLN A 2 25.59 -15.55 -61.25
CA GLN A 2 24.14 -15.23 -61.27
C GLN A 2 23.50 -15.53 -59.89
N ALA A 3 23.22 -14.53 -59.04
CA ALA A 3 22.12 -13.54 -59.06
C ALA A 3 20.89 -13.99 -58.25
N ALA A 4 20.13 -13.00 -57.73
CA ALA A 4 18.87 -13.02 -56.94
C ALA A 4 19.10 -12.74 -55.43
N GLU A 5 18.81 -11.56 -54.84
CA GLU A 5 17.61 -10.69 -54.82
C GLU A 5 16.31 -11.37 -54.33
N GLY A 6 15.63 -10.71 -53.39
CA GLY A 6 14.33 -11.05 -52.78
C GLY A 6 14.29 -10.60 -51.31
N GLU A 7 14.00 -9.33 -50.98
CA GLU A 7 12.71 -8.61 -51.03
C GLU A 7 11.70 -9.05 -49.93
N GLN A 8 11.57 -8.19 -48.91
CA GLN A 8 10.39 -7.77 -48.12
C GLN A 8 9.41 -8.79 -47.49
N ALA A 9 9.09 -8.57 -46.20
CA ALA A 9 7.70 -8.48 -45.70
C ALA A 9 7.66 -8.04 -44.21
N GLU A 10 7.20 -6.80 -43.97
CA GLU A 10 6.57 -6.41 -42.70
C GLU A 10 5.19 -7.08 -42.57
N PRO A 11 4.61 -7.11 -41.36
CA PRO A 11 3.18 -6.94 -41.26
C PRO A 11 2.82 -5.71 -40.41
N ALA A 12 2.18 -4.78 -41.11
CA ALA A 12 1.32 -3.75 -40.58
C ALA A 12 0.13 -4.36 -39.81
N TRP A 13 -0.16 -3.81 -38.65
CA TRP A 13 -1.53 -3.65 -38.19
C TRP A 13 -1.67 -2.24 -37.61
N ARG A 14 -2.54 -1.47 -38.24
CA ARG A 14 -2.99 -0.13 -37.82
C ARG A 14 -4.18 -0.26 -36.87
N GLU A 15 -4.15 0.60 -35.86
CA GLU A 15 -5.23 1.41 -35.27
C GLU A 15 -6.68 0.92 -35.37
N GLU A 16 -7.36 0.92 -34.21
CA GLU A 16 -8.62 1.66 -34.07
C GLU A 16 -8.70 2.38 -32.72
N ALA A 17 -9.20 3.62 -32.81
CA ALA A 17 -9.39 4.58 -31.76
C ALA A 17 -10.68 4.31 -30.95
N ALA A 18 -10.70 4.74 -29.70
CA ALA A 18 -11.94 5.01 -28.96
C ALA A 18 -11.79 6.30 -28.14
N THR A 19 -12.72 7.19 -28.37
CA THR A 19 -12.85 8.59 -27.94
C THR A 19 -13.46 8.76 -26.55
N GLU A 20 -13.05 9.84 -25.88
CA GLU A 20 -13.78 10.75 -24.96
C GLU A 20 -14.67 10.21 -23.81
N ALA A 21 -14.34 10.65 -22.58
CA ALA A 21 -15.32 11.24 -21.66
C ALA A 21 -14.64 12.16 -20.63
N ALA A 22 -15.26 13.31 -20.40
CA ALA A 22 -14.78 14.46 -19.63
C ALA A 22 -15.27 14.51 -18.17
N GLY A 23 -14.62 15.38 -17.38
CA GLY A 23 -15.14 15.99 -16.13
C GLY A 23 -14.78 15.25 -14.84
N ALA A 24 -14.44 15.88 -13.72
CA ALA A 24 -14.47 17.29 -13.33
C ALA A 24 -13.55 17.52 -12.12
N VAL A 25 -13.03 18.75 -12.05
CA VAL A 25 -12.29 19.38 -10.95
C VAL A 25 -13.16 19.61 -9.72
N ALA A 26 -12.57 19.43 -8.53
CA ALA A 26 -13.00 20.11 -7.31
C ALA A 26 -11.81 20.23 -6.34
N ALA A 27 -11.38 21.46 -6.11
CA ALA A 27 -10.46 21.87 -5.06
C ALA A 27 -11.07 23.08 -4.34
N CYS A 28 -11.15 23.02 -3.01
CA CYS A 28 -11.15 24.10 -2.02
C CYS A 28 -11.32 23.42 -0.65
N ASP A 29 -10.29 23.31 0.20
CA ASP A 29 -9.83 24.32 1.16
C ASP A 29 -10.96 24.90 2.03
N ASP A 30 -10.93 24.57 3.32
CA ASP A 30 -11.27 25.52 4.40
C ASP A 30 -10.68 25.01 5.74
N GLU A 31 -9.63 25.70 6.18
CA GLU A 31 -9.09 25.63 7.54
C GLU A 31 -9.92 26.56 8.43
N GLN A 32 -10.43 26.06 9.57
CA GLN A 32 -10.90 26.93 10.66
C GLN A 32 -10.50 26.32 12.01
N GLU A 33 -9.52 26.96 12.64
CA GLU A 33 -9.13 26.75 14.04
C GLU A 33 -10.10 27.46 15.01
N CYS A 34 -10.29 26.76 16.14
CA CYS A 34 -10.63 27.09 17.53
C CYS A 34 -11.17 28.48 17.93
N GLU A 35 -12.22 28.52 18.75
CA GLU A 35 -12.27 29.28 20.02
C GLU A 35 -13.39 28.75 20.94
N ASP A 36 -13.12 28.84 22.24
CA ASP A 36 -13.69 28.08 23.38
C ASP A 36 -15.08 28.53 23.86
N GLU A 37 -15.89 27.61 24.42
CA GLU A 37 -16.83 27.95 25.50
C GLU A 37 -16.87 26.86 26.59
N GLU A 38 -16.93 27.37 27.83
CA GLU A 38 -16.68 26.71 29.11
C GLU A 38 -17.81 25.77 29.56
N GLY A 39 -17.50 24.96 30.57
CA GLY A 39 -18.30 23.82 31.00
C GLY A 39 -19.63 24.14 31.69
N SER A 40 -20.49 23.13 31.72
CA SER A 40 -21.32 22.85 32.88
C SER A 40 -21.42 21.34 33.06
N ASP A 41 -20.87 20.86 34.18
CA ASP A 41 -21.09 19.52 34.69
C ASP A 41 -22.58 19.33 35.01
N GLU A 42 -23.26 18.49 34.24
CA GLU A 42 -24.44 17.78 34.71
C GLU A 42 -24.20 16.29 34.52
N GLU A 43 -23.75 15.65 35.60
CA GLU A 43 -23.87 14.21 35.78
C GLU A 43 -25.36 13.87 35.81
N ASP A 44 -25.92 13.42 34.68
CA ASP A 44 -27.11 12.58 34.71
C ASP A 44 -26.71 11.14 34.38
N SER A 45 -26.42 10.43 35.47
CA SER A 45 -26.23 8.99 35.49
C SER A 45 -27.58 8.31 35.27
N SER A 46 -27.96 8.18 34.00
CA SER A 46 -28.97 7.22 33.55
C SER A 46 -28.32 6.25 32.56
N SER A 47 -27.78 5.18 33.15
CA SER A 47 -27.31 3.96 32.50
C SER A 47 -28.33 3.43 31.48
N ASP A 48 -28.08 3.65 30.19
CA ASP A 48 -28.78 2.96 29.09
C ASP A 48 -27.77 2.50 28.01
N ALA A 49 -26.74 1.77 28.44
CA ALA A 49 -25.57 1.40 27.66
C ALA A 49 -25.51 -0.11 27.32
N GLU A 50 -26.63 -0.75 26.99
CA GLU A 50 -26.68 -2.21 26.79
C GLU A 50 -27.09 -2.64 25.36
N ALA A 51 -26.80 -1.82 24.35
CA ALA A 51 -26.94 -2.23 22.94
C ALA A 51 -25.77 -1.87 22.01
N ASP A 52 -24.81 -1.06 22.45
CA ASP A 52 -23.71 -0.64 21.58
C ASP A 52 -22.51 -1.58 21.67
N ARG A 53 -22.62 -2.76 21.03
CA ARG A 53 -21.54 -3.77 20.97
C ARG A 53 -20.42 -3.43 19.97
N ARG A 54 -20.31 -2.16 19.56
CA ARG A 54 -19.29 -1.66 18.60
C ARG A 54 -17.87 -1.85 19.10
N GLU A 55 -17.65 -1.83 20.40
CA GLU A 55 -16.35 -2.13 21.01
C GLU A 55 -15.85 -3.53 20.61
N PHE A 56 -16.76 -4.49 20.43
CA PHE A 56 -16.47 -5.85 19.98
C PHE A 56 -16.57 -6.02 18.44
N GLY A 57 -16.68 -4.92 17.70
CA GLY A 57 -16.84 -4.92 16.24
C GLY A 57 -18.21 -5.42 15.75
N ILE A 58 -19.20 -5.51 16.64
CA ILE A 58 -20.57 -5.91 16.30
C ILE A 58 -21.41 -4.64 16.12
N TYR A 59 -21.71 -4.32 14.86
CA TYR A 59 -22.50 -3.14 14.51
C TYR A 59 -23.97 -3.49 14.29
N GLN A 60 -24.87 -2.62 14.78
CA GLN A 60 -26.29 -2.70 14.50
C GLN A 60 -26.56 -2.40 13.01
N ALA A 61 -27.04 -3.39 12.26
CA ALA A 61 -27.32 -3.24 10.83
C ALA A 61 -28.73 -2.67 10.53
N LEU A 62 -29.69 -2.83 11.45
CA LEU A 62 -31.09 -2.40 11.26
C LEU A 62 -31.51 -1.41 12.35
N PRO A 63 -32.10 -0.25 12.00
CA PRO A 63 -32.62 0.68 12.99
C PRO A 63 -33.84 0.09 13.69
N VAL A 64 -33.91 0.26 15.01
CA VAL A 64 -35.07 -0.13 15.81
C VAL A 64 -35.24 0.93 16.88
N GLU A 65 -36.42 1.55 16.91
CA GLU A 65 -36.77 2.56 17.91
C GLU A 65 -36.87 1.93 19.31
N PRO A 66 -36.35 2.60 20.35
CA PRO A 66 -36.43 2.13 21.74
C PRO A 66 -37.88 2.09 22.22
N GLY A 67 -38.24 1.03 22.96
CA GLY A 67 -39.57 0.84 23.55
C GLY A 67 -39.93 -0.62 23.81
N GLU A 68 -40.86 -0.85 24.75
CA GLU A 68 -41.39 -2.19 25.04
C GLU A 68 -42.22 -2.72 23.85
N PRO A 69 -42.19 -4.03 23.57
CA PRO A 69 -43.00 -4.61 22.50
C PRO A 69 -44.50 -4.54 22.81
N ASP A 70 -45.30 -4.23 21.81
CA ASP A 70 -46.76 -4.37 21.85
C ASP A 70 -47.14 -5.83 21.58
N TRP A 71 -47.50 -6.55 22.64
CA TRP A 71 -47.89 -7.97 22.57
C TRP A 71 -49.31 -8.19 22.05
N ASP A 72 -50.16 -7.17 22.07
CA ASP A 72 -51.57 -7.26 21.69
C ASP A 72 -51.81 -6.95 20.19
N ALA A 73 -50.77 -6.52 19.47
CA ALA A 73 -50.83 -6.26 18.04
C ALA A 73 -51.12 -7.54 17.21
N GLU A 74 -52.24 -7.52 16.48
CA GLU A 74 -52.71 -8.65 15.64
C GLU A 74 -51.87 -8.89 14.37
N CYS A 75 -51.15 -7.86 13.90
CA CYS A 75 -50.27 -7.93 12.73
C CYS A 75 -48.86 -7.47 13.08
N LEU A 76 -47.89 -8.34 12.81
CA LEU A 76 -46.47 -8.09 13.09
C LEU A 76 -45.84 -7.30 11.95
N ASP A 77 -45.44 -6.05 12.23
CA ASP A 77 -44.51 -5.31 11.39
C ASP A 77 -43.06 -5.72 11.68
N VAL A 78 -42.15 -5.51 10.72
CA VAL A 78 -40.73 -5.87 10.84
C VAL A 78 -40.07 -5.17 12.03
N GLN A 79 -40.42 -3.90 12.25
CA GLN A 79 -39.92 -3.13 13.38
C GLN A 79 -40.38 -3.73 14.72
N GLU A 80 -41.63 -4.17 14.80
CA GLU A 80 -42.20 -4.76 16.01
C GLU A 80 -41.62 -6.16 16.29
N TYR A 81 -41.37 -6.93 15.24
CA TYR A 81 -40.64 -8.18 15.35
C TYR A 81 -39.23 -7.99 15.92
N LEU A 82 -38.47 -7.01 15.40
CA LEU A 82 -37.12 -6.73 15.89
C LEU A 82 -37.11 -6.22 17.34
N ARG A 83 -38.15 -5.49 17.77
CA ARG A 83 -38.34 -5.12 19.18
C ARG A 83 -38.56 -6.34 20.06
N ARG A 84 -39.43 -7.29 19.65
CA ARG A 84 -39.66 -8.53 20.40
C ARG A 84 -38.38 -9.38 20.53
N VAL A 85 -37.57 -9.46 19.46
CA VAL A 85 -36.29 -10.19 19.48
C VAL A 85 -35.28 -9.53 20.42
N ARG A 86 -35.19 -8.19 20.45
CA ARG A 86 -34.33 -7.48 21.41
C ARG A 86 -34.77 -7.72 22.84
N TYR A 87 -36.07 -7.59 23.08
CA TYR A 87 -36.66 -7.87 24.38
C TYR A 87 -36.37 -9.30 24.82
N GLU A 88 -36.58 -10.31 23.96
CA GLU A 88 -36.25 -11.70 24.30
C GLU A 88 -34.74 -11.89 24.57
N ALA A 89 -33.86 -11.28 23.77
CA ALA A 89 -32.42 -11.38 23.94
C ALA A 89 -31.93 -10.75 25.25
N GLU A 90 -32.52 -9.65 25.70
CA GLU A 90 -32.23 -9.01 27.00
C GLU A 90 -32.62 -9.92 28.19
N HIS A 91 -33.60 -10.79 27.99
CA HIS A 91 -34.05 -11.76 29.00
C HIS A 91 -33.26 -13.07 28.96
N LEU A 92 -32.31 -13.22 28.03
CA LEU A 92 -31.41 -14.36 27.96
C LEU A 92 -30.05 -14.02 28.58
N PRO A 93 -29.39 -14.98 29.25
CA PRO A 93 -28.04 -14.79 29.76
C PRO A 93 -27.05 -14.58 28.60
N ASP A 94 -26.23 -13.51 28.66
CA ASP A 94 -25.27 -13.15 27.59
C ASP A 94 -24.19 -14.22 27.37
N VAL A 95 -23.82 -14.95 28.43
CA VAL A 95 -22.89 -16.08 28.36
C VAL A 95 -23.47 -17.27 29.10
N VAL A 96 -23.67 -18.38 28.37
CA VAL A 96 -24.02 -19.68 28.96
C VAL A 96 -22.83 -20.62 28.79
N THR A 97 -22.31 -21.12 29.91
CA THR A 97 -21.31 -22.20 29.90
C THR A 97 -21.99 -23.51 30.28
N ALA A 98 -21.92 -24.50 29.40
CA ALA A 98 -22.38 -25.84 29.72
C ALA A 98 -21.22 -26.64 30.32
N ALA A 99 -21.40 -27.15 31.54
CA ALA A 99 -20.44 -28.09 32.11
C ALA A 99 -20.41 -29.36 31.25
N PRO A 100 -19.21 -29.90 30.93
CA PRO A 100 -19.14 -31.19 30.26
C PRO A 100 -19.83 -32.27 31.13
N PRO A 101 -20.52 -33.24 30.53
CA PRO A 101 -21.24 -34.27 31.28
C PRO A 101 -20.29 -34.99 32.26
N SER A 102 -20.67 -35.03 33.53
CA SER A 102 -19.85 -35.55 34.64
C SER A 102 -19.91 -37.07 34.81
N GLN A 103 -20.75 -37.75 34.03
CA GLN A 103 -20.80 -39.22 33.99
C GLN A 103 -20.41 -39.65 32.58
N GLN A 104 -19.19 -40.16 32.44
CA GLN A 104 -18.81 -40.91 31.25
C GLN A 104 -19.73 -42.13 31.17
N THR A 105 -20.75 -42.09 30.32
CA THR A 105 -21.41 -43.33 29.92
C THR A 105 -20.39 -44.16 29.11
N ALA A 106 -20.59 -45.47 28.93
CA ALA A 106 -19.68 -46.27 28.11
C ALA A 106 -19.53 -45.75 26.65
N ALA A 107 -20.43 -44.85 26.21
CA ALA A 107 -20.34 -44.12 24.95
C ALA A 107 -19.42 -42.86 25.01
N ASP A 108 -19.12 -42.35 26.20
CA ASP A 108 -18.26 -41.18 26.47
C ASP A 108 -16.86 -41.57 27.00
N ALA A 109 -16.46 -42.84 26.83
CA ALA A 109 -15.11 -43.27 27.19
C ALA A 109 -14.09 -42.31 26.54
N PRO A 110 -13.10 -41.79 27.31
CA PRO A 110 -12.11 -40.88 26.75
C PRO A 110 -11.44 -41.58 25.58
N ASN A 111 -11.62 -41.03 24.38
CA ASN A 111 -10.94 -41.55 23.20
C ASN A 111 -9.44 -41.55 23.52
N PRO A 112 -8.76 -42.71 23.56
CA PRO A 112 -7.35 -42.79 23.98
C PRO A 112 -6.40 -42.00 23.05
N GLN A 113 -6.89 -41.49 21.91
CA GLN A 113 -6.18 -40.52 21.07
C GLN A 113 -6.20 -39.07 21.56
N ARG A 114 -7.09 -38.71 22.50
CA ARG A 114 -7.27 -37.33 23.00
C ARG A 114 -6.18 -36.91 23.99
N ASP A 115 -5.62 -37.87 24.72
CA ASP A 115 -4.57 -37.65 25.74
C ASP A 115 -3.14 -37.92 25.23
N GLN A 116 -2.97 -38.25 23.95
CA GLN A 116 -1.62 -38.32 23.39
C GLN A 116 -1.05 -36.90 23.31
N PRO A 117 0.11 -36.61 23.94
CA PRO A 117 0.74 -35.31 23.80
C PRO A 117 0.88 -35.04 22.31
N THR A 118 0.27 -33.97 21.84
CA THR A 118 0.44 -33.51 20.47
C THR A 118 1.91 -33.14 20.33
N SER A 119 2.73 -34.09 19.89
CA SER A 119 4.09 -33.77 19.47
C SER A 119 3.98 -32.61 18.49
N PHE A 120 4.94 -31.70 18.51
CA PHE A 120 5.03 -30.57 17.59
C PHE A 120 4.85 -31.01 16.11
N ASP A 121 5.18 -32.28 15.82
CA ASP A 121 4.95 -32.98 14.55
C ASP A 121 3.48 -33.26 14.16
N ARG A 122 2.49 -33.11 15.06
CA ARG A 122 1.07 -33.25 14.67
C ARG A 122 0.55 -32.00 13.96
N PHE A 123 1.09 -30.82 14.29
CA PHE A 123 0.69 -29.54 13.71
C PHE A 123 1.55 -29.12 12.52
N LEU A 124 2.77 -29.66 12.42
CA LEU A 124 3.56 -29.61 11.20
C LEU A 124 3.24 -30.86 10.38
N ALA A 125 2.51 -30.69 9.27
CA ALA A 125 2.43 -31.77 8.28
C ALA A 125 3.86 -32.21 7.94
N ALA A 126 4.13 -33.52 8.00
CA ALA A 126 5.43 -34.05 7.60
C ALA A 126 5.74 -33.53 6.19
N ASP A 127 6.84 -32.78 6.03
CA ASP A 127 7.24 -32.25 4.73
C ASP A 127 7.42 -33.45 3.78
N PRO A 128 6.56 -33.61 2.76
CA PRO A 128 6.63 -34.76 1.86
C PRO A 128 7.90 -34.75 1.01
N GLY A 129 8.73 -33.71 1.13
CA GLY A 129 9.92 -33.52 0.33
C GLY A 129 9.57 -33.25 -1.14
N VAL A 130 10.57 -33.33 -2.00
CA VAL A 130 10.38 -33.13 -3.44
C VAL A 130 9.88 -34.43 -4.06
N ALA A 131 8.71 -34.38 -4.70
CA ALA A 131 8.12 -35.52 -5.40
C ALA A 131 9.07 -36.10 -6.45
N ALA A 132 9.11 -37.43 -6.56
CA ALA A 132 9.91 -38.11 -7.58
C ALA A 132 9.37 -37.78 -8.98
N CYS A 133 10.25 -37.24 -9.83
CA CYS A 133 9.94 -36.92 -11.23
C CYS A 133 10.61 -37.93 -12.16
N ASP A 134 9.90 -38.32 -13.23
CA ASP A 134 10.42 -39.18 -14.30
C ASP A 134 11.69 -38.55 -14.92
N PRO A 135 12.77 -39.32 -15.14
CA PRO A 135 14.03 -38.78 -15.64
C PRO A 135 13.93 -38.15 -17.03
N SER A 136 12.97 -38.54 -17.86
CA SER A 136 12.77 -37.94 -19.19
C SER A 136 12.22 -36.50 -19.15
N LEU A 137 11.54 -36.14 -18.05
CA LEU A 137 11.00 -34.81 -17.82
C LEU A 137 11.98 -33.89 -17.09
N LYS A 138 13.07 -34.44 -16.53
CA LYS A 138 14.08 -33.64 -15.85
C LYS A 138 14.91 -32.86 -16.88
N PRO A 139 15.14 -31.56 -16.65
CA PRO A 139 16.04 -30.81 -17.51
C PRO A 139 17.46 -31.40 -17.44
N SER A 140 18.24 -31.21 -18.50
CA SER A 140 19.63 -31.60 -18.49
C SER A 140 20.42 -30.78 -17.46
N ALA A 141 21.46 -31.38 -16.87
CA ALA A 141 22.32 -30.69 -15.92
C ALA A 141 23.00 -29.45 -16.53
N ALA A 142 23.41 -29.55 -17.80
CA ALA A 142 24.02 -28.43 -18.52
C ALA A 142 23.05 -27.25 -18.68
N TRP A 143 21.80 -27.51 -19.10
CA TRP A 143 20.77 -26.48 -19.20
C TRP A 143 20.48 -25.84 -17.84
N THR A 144 20.38 -26.65 -16.79
CA THR A 144 20.07 -26.18 -15.43
C THR A 144 21.16 -25.22 -14.93
N LEU A 145 22.42 -25.58 -15.10
CA LEU A 145 23.55 -24.73 -14.70
C LEU A 145 23.62 -23.43 -15.50
N ASP A 146 23.37 -23.50 -16.81
CA ASP A 146 23.36 -22.31 -17.65
C ASP A 146 22.21 -21.36 -17.28
N PHE A 147 20.99 -21.90 -17.11
CA PHE A 147 19.83 -21.13 -16.66
C PHE A 147 20.09 -20.46 -15.29
N LEU A 148 20.61 -21.20 -14.31
CA LEU A 148 20.93 -20.64 -12.99
C LEU A 148 21.99 -19.54 -13.07
N ARG A 149 22.97 -19.68 -13.96
CA ARG A 149 23.98 -18.64 -14.22
C ARG A 149 23.31 -17.38 -14.76
N GLN A 150 22.47 -17.50 -15.77
CA GLN A 150 21.73 -16.37 -16.36
C GLN A 150 20.82 -15.69 -15.32
N PHE A 151 20.06 -16.48 -14.56
CA PHE A 151 19.21 -15.97 -13.47
C PHE A 151 20.03 -15.19 -12.43
N SER A 152 21.20 -15.72 -12.01
CA SER A 152 22.07 -15.02 -11.06
C SER A 152 22.59 -13.68 -11.59
N GLN A 153 22.87 -13.59 -12.89
CA GLN A 153 23.31 -12.37 -13.55
C GLN A 153 22.18 -11.34 -13.61
N LEU A 154 20.97 -11.76 -13.99
CA LEU A 154 19.79 -10.91 -13.98
C LEU A 154 19.52 -10.36 -12.57
N ARG A 155 19.53 -11.24 -11.56
CA ARG A 155 19.36 -10.83 -10.14
C ARG A 155 20.39 -9.78 -9.73
N ARG A 156 21.68 -9.97 -10.05
CA ARG A 156 22.72 -8.95 -9.77
C ARG A 156 22.48 -7.63 -10.52
N ARG A 157 21.94 -7.68 -11.74
CA ARG A 157 21.64 -6.49 -12.53
C ARG A 157 20.47 -5.71 -11.94
N LEU A 158 19.38 -6.40 -11.58
CA LEU A 158 18.23 -5.80 -10.88
C LEU A 158 18.62 -5.24 -9.50
N GLN A 159 19.43 -5.99 -8.75
CA GLN A 159 19.91 -5.54 -7.44
C GLN A 159 20.77 -4.27 -7.56
N ARG A 160 21.61 -4.14 -8.60
CA ARG A 160 22.34 -2.91 -8.89
C ARG A 160 21.39 -1.73 -9.18
N HIS A 161 20.30 -1.95 -9.92
CA HIS A 161 19.31 -0.90 -10.18
C HIS A 161 18.60 -0.46 -8.88
N LEU A 162 18.17 -1.41 -8.04
CA LEU A 162 17.58 -1.09 -6.73
C LEU A 162 18.57 -0.40 -5.79
N GLN A 163 19.85 -0.76 -5.86
CA GLN A 163 20.92 -0.12 -5.10
C GLN A 163 21.03 1.37 -5.48
N VAL A 164 20.96 1.72 -6.77
CA VAL A 164 20.98 3.11 -7.25
C VAL A 164 19.84 3.91 -6.64
N ARG A 165 18.62 3.37 -6.68
CA ARG A 165 17.46 4.06 -6.08
C ARG A 165 17.63 4.29 -4.59
N ARG A 166 18.12 3.27 -3.85
CA ARG A 166 18.42 3.41 -2.41
C ARG A 166 19.51 4.45 -2.13
N GLN A 167 20.56 4.46 -2.95
CA GLN A 167 21.64 5.45 -2.86
C GLN A 167 21.14 6.86 -3.13
N LEU A 168 20.30 7.05 -4.16
CA LEU A 168 19.68 8.35 -4.43
C LEU A 168 18.85 8.79 -3.24
N HIS A 169 17.97 7.92 -2.75
CA HIS A 169 17.10 8.24 -1.62
C HIS A 169 17.88 8.63 -0.37
N ALA A 170 18.98 7.92 -0.08
CA ALA A 170 19.86 8.24 1.04
C ALA A 170 20.57 9.58 0.84
N ALA A 171 21.11 9.83 -0.36
CA ALA A 171 21.82 11.07 -0.69
C ALA A 171 20.90 12.29 -0.62
N ILE A 172 19.69 12.22 -1.18
CA ILE A 172 18.71 13.32 -1.09
C ILE A 172 18.36 13.60 0.36
N ARG A 173 18.05 12.57 1.15
CA ARG A 173 17.71 12.75 2.57
C ARG A 173 18.86 13.35 3.39
N GLN A 174 20.10 13.03 3.04
CA GLN A 174 21.27 13.61 3.67
C GLN A 174 21.36 15.11 3.36
N VAL A 175 21.31 15.48 2.08
CA VAL A 175 21.35 16.89 1.64
C VAL A 175 20.21 17.71 2.24
N VAL A 176 19.00 17.15 2.30
CA VAL A 176 17.84 17.81 2.92
C VAL A 176 18.04 18.00 4.43
N ARG A 177 18.69 17.06 5.12
CA ARG A 177 19.00 17.19 6.56
C ARG A 177 20.08 18.22 6.84
N GLU A 178 21.09 18.30 5.99
CA GLU A 178 22.21 19.23 6.12
C GLU A 178 21.86 20.65 5.63
N GLU A 179 20.71 20.81 4.96
CA GLU A 179 20.19 22.06 4.39
C GLU A 179 21.15 22.76 3.39
N GLN A 180 22.18 22.05 2.91
CA GLN A 180 23.21 22.56 2.03
C GLN A 180 23.50 21.58 0.89
N LEU A 181 23.61 22.08 -0.35
CA LEU A 181 24.00 21.26 -1.49
C LEU A 181 25.49 21.46 -1.82
N ASP A 182 26.32 20.52 -1.36
CA ASP A 182 27.73 20.50 -1.73
C ASP A 182 27.95 20.13 -3.21
N PRO A 183 29.00 20.68 -3.88
CA PRO A 183 29.31 20.34 -5.27
C PRO A 183 29.50 18.84 -5.52
N ALA A 184 30.16 18.14 -4.59
CA ALA A 184 30.36 16.70 -4.67
C ALA A 184 29.05 15.92 -4.54
N ALA A 185 28.16 16.38 -3.65
CA ALA A 185 26.83 15.79 -3.49
C ALA A 185 25.97 16.02 -4.74
N ALA A 186 26.00 17.23 -5.32
CA ALA A 186 25.31 17.56 -6.57
C ALA A 186 25.76 16.67 -7.74
N ALA A 187 27.07 16.45 -7.90
CA ALA A 187 27.60 15.58 -8.94
C ALA A 187 27.13 14.11 -8.77
N LEU A 188 27.11 13.62 -7.52
CA LEU A 188 26.61 12.28 -7.21
C LEU A 188 25.09 12.16 -7.44
N LEU A 189 24.31 13.15 -7.02
CA LEU A 189 22.87 13.20 -7.26
C LEU A 189 22.55 13.24 -8.75
N TYR A 190 23.29 14.01 -9.54
CA TYR A 190 23.16 14.03 -11.00
C TYR A 190 23.43 12.65 -11.61
N ALA A 191 24.55 12.01 -11.24
CA ALA A 191 24.91 10.69 -11.75
C ALA A 191 23.91 9.58 -11.36
N LEU A 192 23.33 9.66 -10.16
CA LEU A 192 22.29 8.73 -9.72
C LEU A 192 20.96 8.99 -10.42
N SER A 193 20.60 10.27 -10.61
CA SER A 193 19.40 10.70 -11.34
C SER A 193 19.40 10.21 -12.79
N ALA A 194 20.54 10.30 -13.48
CA ALA A 194 20.71 9.82 -14.85
C ALA A 194 20.51 8.29 -15.02
N ARG A 195 20.49 7.53 -13.93
CA ARG A 195 20.33 6.07 -13.93
C ARG A 195 18.94 5.62 -13.49
N ILE A 196 18.03 6.56 -13.26
CA ILE A 196 16.65 6.29 -12.85
C ILE A 196 15.75 6.39 -14.08
N GLU A 197 14.97 5.34 -14.29
CA GLU A 197 14.01 5.25 -15.37
C GLU A 197 12.67 5.88 -14.95
N LYS A 198 11.97 6.53 -15.91
CA LYS A 198 10.55 6.90 -15.78
C LYS A 198 9.68 5.63 -16.02
N PRO A 199 8.51 5.48 -15.39
CA PRO A 199 7.86 6.41 -14.46
C PRO A 199 8.45 6.35 -13.03
N LEU A 200 8.48 7.50 -12.36
CA LEU A 200 8.98 7.58 -10.98
C LEU A 200 7.96 7.04 -9.99
N HIS A 201 8.47 6.37 -8.95
CA HIS A 201 7.67 5.99 -7.79
C HIS A 201 7.34 7.22 -6.93
N ALA A 202 6.14 7.28 -6.36
CA ALA A 202 5.66 8.40 -5.54
C ALA A 202 6.63 8.83 -4.42
N GLY A 203 7.27 7.86 -3.74
CA GLY A 203 8.28 8.17 -2.73
C GLY A 203 9.54 8.85 -3.28
N THR A 204 9.94 8.56 -4.53
CA THR A 204 11.04 9.27 -5.20
C THR A 204 10.61 10.66 -5.64
N CYS A 205 9.37 10.83 -6.13
CA CYS A 205 8.81 12.14 -6.48
C CYS A 205 8.81 13.08 -5.26
N ALA A 206 8.34 12.59 -4.11
CA ALA A 206 8.34 13.36 -2.87
C ALA A 206 9.76 13.83 -2.47
N LEU A 207 10.77 12.97 -2.63
CA LEU A 207 12.17 13.32 -2.37
C LEU A 207 12.70 14.38 -3.36
N TYR A 208 12.40 14.25 -4.66
CA TYR A 208 12.79 15.27 -5.63
C TYR A 208 12.12 16.61 -5.36
N ARG A 209 10.85 16.65 -4.92
CA ARG A 209 10.19 17.90 -4.50
C ARG A 209 10.81 18.52 -3.26
N GLN A 210 11.28 17.71 -2.31
CA GLN A 210 12.03 18.21 -1.15
C GLN A 210 13.37 18.82 -1.61
N LEU A 211 14.10 18.12 -2.48
CA LEU A 211 15.36 18.62 -3.05
C LEU A 211 15.14 19.91 -3.85
N LEU A 212 14.09 19.97 -4.68
CA LEU A 212 13.75 21.14 -5.50
C LEU A 212 13.52 22.37 -4.62
N ARG A 213 12.69 22.24 -3.58
CA ARG A 213 12.41 23.34 -2.63
C ARG A 213 13.69 23.82 -1.92
N LEU A 214 14.54 22.89 -1.50
CA LEU A 214 15.84 23.20 -0.89
C LEU A 214 16.77 23.94 -1.87
N CYS A 215 16.90 23.44 -3.10
CA CYS A 215 17.76 24.07 -4.10
C CYS A 215 17.25 25.47 -4.47
N ALA A 216 15.94 25.64 -4.57
CA ALA A 216 15.31 26.93 -4.85
C ALA A 216 15.52 27.93 -3.70
N SER A 217 15.38 27.50 -2.44
CA SER A 217 15.61 28.36 -1.28
C SER A 217 17.07 28.78 -1.16
N GLN A 218 18.02 27.86 -1.36
CA GLN A 218 19.45 28.19 -1.40
C GLN A 218 19.77 29.15 -2.54
N ARG A 219 19.22 28.91 -3.74
CA ARG A 219 19.42 29.78 -4.91
C ARG A 219 18.90 31.20 -4.65
N ALA A 220 17.76 31.34 -3.98
CA ALA A 220 17.19 32.64 -3.63
C ALA A 220 18.03 33.39 -2.58
N ALA A 221 18.80 32.69 -1.75
CA ALA A 221 19.69 33.27 -0.76
C ALA A 221 21.05 33.74 -1.33
N LEU A 222 21.37 33.40 -2.58
CA LEU A 222 22.65 33.79 -3.21
C LEU A 222 22.66 35.28 -3.58
N ALA A 223 23.74 35.96 -3.20
CA ALA A 223 23.91 37.41 -3.46
C ALA A 223 24.59 37.72 -4.82
N SER A 224 25.21 36.73 -5.47
CA SER A 224 26.02 36.93 -6.67
C SER A 224 25.86 35.82 -7.69
N ALA A 225 25.81 36.19 -8.97
CA ALA A 225 25.83 35.26 -10.08
C ALA A 225 27.17 34.51 -10.25
N ALA A 226 28.22 34.95 -9.56
CA ALA A 226 29.54 34.31 -9.58
C ALA A 226 29.71 33.24 -8.48
N ASP A 227 28.65 32.92 -7.73
CA ASP A 227 28.73 31.91 -6.67
C ASP A 227 28.97 30.51 -7.26
N PRO A 228 29.97 29.75 -6.78
CA PRO A 228 30.27 28.41 -7.27
C PRO A 228 29.14 27.39 -7.06
N ALA A 229 28.22 27.61 -6.11
CA ALA A 229 27.08 26.75 -5.87
C ALA A 229 25.95 26.93 -6.90
N LEU A 230 25.81 28.12 -7.49
CA LEU A 230 24.74 28.47 -8.42
C LEU A 230 24.55 27.46 -9.58
N PRO A 231 25.59 27.05 -10.33
CA PRO A 231 25.40 26.09 -11.42
C PRO A 231 24.89 24.73 -10.91
N HIS A 232 25.35 24.27 -9.75
CA HIS A 232 24.93 23.00 -9.16
C HIS A 232 23.45 23.03 -8.77
N LEU A 233 23.00 24.13 -8.17
CA LEU A 233 21.59 24.34 -7.81
C LEU A 233 20.70 24.37 -9.06
N ASN A 234 21.11 25.11 -10.09
CA ASN A 234 20.34 25.21 -11.34
C ASN A 234 20.21 23.86 -12.04
N ILE A 235 21.28 23.06 -12.11
CA ILE A 235 21.23 21.71 -12.71
C ILE A 235 20.23 20.83 -11.94
N MET A 236 20.28 20.84 -10.61
CA MET A 236 19.34 20.03 -9.81
C MET A 236 17.89 20.49 -9.93
N ILE A 237 17.65 21.80 -10.04
CA ILE A 237 16.31 22.36 -10.25
C ILE A 237 15.75 21.92 -11.61
N VAL A 238 16.54 21.99 -12.68
CA VAL A 238 16.07 21.57 -14.02
C VAL A 238 15.86 20.06 -14.10
N VAL A 239 16.76 19.25 -13.53
CA VAL A 239 16.60 17.79 -13.53
C VAL A 239 15.38 17.36 -12.71
N ALA A 240 15.18 17.92 -11.52
CA ALA A 240 14.03 17.58 -10.68
C ALA A 240 12.73 18.17 -11.23
N GLY A 241 12.73 19.46 -11.58
CA GLY A 241 11.54 20.21 -12.01
C GLY A 241 11.12 19.85 -13.42
N ALA A 242 11.96 20.12 -14.42
CA ALA A 242 11.64 19.92 -15.83
C ALA A 242 11.68 18.44 -16.22
N TYR A 243 12.85 17.79 -16.13
CA TYR A 243 13.01 16.42 -16.66
C TYR A 243 12.13 15.40 -15.92
N PHE A 244 12.06 15.46 -14.58
CA PHE A 244 11.22 14.55 -13.79
C PHE A 244 9.81 15.09 -13.50
N GLY A 245 9.44 16.27 -13.99
CA GLY A 245 8.10 16.82 -13.86
C GLY A 245 7.68 17.07 -12.41
N GLN A 246 8.60 17.53 -11.54
CA GLN A 246 8.28 17.80 -10.14
C GLN A 246 7.84 19.25 -9.88
N ASP A 247 7.91 20.08 -10.91
CA ASP A 247 7.47 21.47 -10.95
C ASP A 247 6.67 21.69 -12.24
N GLU A 248 5.45 22.21 -12.14
CA GLU A 248 4.51 22.28 -13.27
C GLU A 248 4.99 23.27 -14.34
N GLU A 249 5.46 24.45 -13.93
CA GLU A 249 5.96 25.47 -14.86
C GLU A 249 7.19 24.95 -15.62
N LEU A 250 8.16 24.37 -14.93
CA LEU A 250 9.36 23.83 -15.57
C LEU A 250 9.09 22.60 -16.44
N ALA A 251 8.10 21.77 -16.07
CA ALA A 251 7.72 20.59 -16.85
C ALA A 251 7.18 20.98 -18.23
N THR A 252 6.32 22.01 -18.29
CA THR A 252 5.78 22.49 -19.57
C THR A 252 6.87 22.89 -20.56
N MET A 253 7.99 23.42 -20.09
CA MET A 253 9.12 23.79 -20.96
C MET A 253 9.83 22.58 -21.60
N TRP A 254 9.67 21.39 -21.04
CA TRP A 254 10.30 20.15 -21.53
C TRP A 254 9.34 19.30 -22.36
N ASP A 255 8.05 19.32 -22.03
CA ASP A 255 7.04 18.49 -22.68
C ASP A 255 6.69 18.96 -24.12
N ASP A 256 7.07 20.19 -24.51
CA ASP A 256 6.86 20.70 -25.88
C ASP A 256 7.77 20.05 -26.94
N ASP A 257 8.77 19.24 -26.55
CA ASP A 257 9.83 18.72 -27.43
C ASP A 257 9.86 17.17 -27.58
N GLU A 258 8.98 16.39 -26.94
CA GLU A 258 8.84 14.92 -27.11
C GLU A 258 7.59 14.49 -27.91
#